data_AF-A0A5C8PEL2-F1
#
_entry.id   AF-A0A5C8PEL2-F1
#
_cell.length_a   1.000
_cell.length_b   1.000
_cell.length_c   1.000
_cell.angle_alpha   90.00
_cell.angle_beta   90.00
_cell.angle_gamma   90.00
#
_symmetry.space_group_name_H-M   'P 1'
#
loop_
_entity.id
_entity.type
_entity.pdbx_description
1 polymer ?
#
loop_
_entity_poly.entity_id
_entity_poly.type
_entity_poly.pdbx_seq_one_letter_code
_entity_poly.pdbx_strand_id
1 'polypeptide(L)'
;MTEPDEPIEVSSPVCYAQEFEDYNRPAPLPAAELAGFLNVLLESERAGARVLARWCHEAGPDAGVGADTLAAVRDDEARYCAGLTEHLTRLGAEPSHVTGRFYDKAMTIAAWPDRLRFLDKGQSWVAREIRDKLPRIEDTALKAFLQEMLERHEHNLKLCAV
;
A
#
# COMPACT_ATOMS: atom_id res chain seq x y z
N MET A 1 67.85 3.76 -23.07
CA MET A 1 67.07 4.75 -23.83
C MET A 1 65.78 4.05 -24.20
N THR A 2 64.75 4.38 -23.44
CA THR A 2 63.45 3.69 -23.35
C THR A 2 62.51 4.29 -24.39
N GLU A 3 61.83 3.44 -25.16
CA GLU A 3 60.77 3.85 -26.10
C GLU A 3 59.61 4.51 -25.32
N PRO A 4 58.96 5.56 -25.86
CA PRO A 4 57.80 6.15 -25.21
C PRO A 4 56.57 5.27 -25.42
N ASP A 5 55.94 4.92 -24.31
CA ASP A 5 54.64 4.27 -24.16
C ASP A 5 53.55 5.16 -24.77
N GLU A 6 52.87 4.66 -25.80
CA GLU A 6 51.80 5.36 -26.50
C GLU A 6 50.48 5.14 -25.73
N PRO A 7 49.76 6.19 -25.31
CA PRO A 7 48.59 6.03 -24.47
C PRO A 7 47.44 5.41 -25.27
N ILE A 8 47.04 4.20 -24.88
CA ILE A 8 45.83 3.55 -25.38
C ILE A 8 44.62 4.37 -24.91
N GLU A 9 43.93 5.03 -25.84
CA GLU A 9 42.61 5.59 -25.58
C GLU A 9 41.62 4.46 -25.26
N VAL A 10 41.31 4.31 -23.98
CA VAL A 10 40.22 3.46 -23.51
C VAL A 10 38.90 4.20 -23.72
N SER A 11 38.28 3.98 -24.87
CA SER A 11 36.89 4.38 -25.09
C SER A 11 36.00 3.62 -24.10
N SER A 12 35.58 4.30 -23.04
CA SER A 12 34.60 3.74 -22.12
C SER A 12 33.29 3.56 -22.88
N PRO A 13 32.68 2.36 -22.88
CA PRO A 13 31.45 2.12 -23.62
C PRO A 13 30.36 3.06 -23.09
N VAL A 14 29.58 3.63 -24.02
CA VAL A 14 28.36 4.37 -23.70
C VAL A 14 27.50 3.50 -22.79
N CYS A 15 27.14 4.00 -21.61
CA CYS A 15 26.30 3.28 -20.66
C CYS A 15 24.89 3.08 -21.27
N TYR A 16 24.68 1.93 -21.92
CA TYR A 16 23.37 1.44 -22.35
C TYR A 16 22.42 1.09 -21.18
N ALA A 17 22.82 1.31 -19.92
CA ALA A 17 22.05 0.94 -18.74
C ALA A 17 20.64 1.57 -18.74
N GLN A 18 20.52 2.87 -19.09
CA GLN A 18 19.22 3.54 -19.17
C GLN A 18 18.33 2.97 -20.29
N GLU A 19 18.90 2.61 -21.43
CA GLU A 19 18.14 2.05 -22.55
C GLU A 19 17.64 0.62 -22.22
N PHE A 20 18.43 -0.19 -21.51
CA PHE A 20 17.99 -1.51 -21.02
C PHE A 20 16.94 -1.44 -19.91
N GLU A 21 16.98 -0.40 -19.06
CA GLU A 21 15.96 -0.15 -18.03
C GLU A 21 14.59 0.17 -18.64
N ASP A 22 14.55 0.89 -19.77
CA ASP A 22 13.31 1.24 -20.46
C ASP A 22 12.66 0.03 -21.17
N TYR A 23 13.45 -0.94 -21.67
CA TYR A 23 12.90 -2.16 -22.31
C TYR A 23 12.18 -3.12 -21.33
N ASN A 24 12.57 -3.13 -20.07
CA ASN A 24 11.97 -3.99 -19.04
C ASN A 24 10.92 -3.28 -18.18
N ARG A 25 10.67 -1.98 -18.40
CA ARG A 25 9.66 -1.25 -17.63
C ARG A 25 8.26 -1.73 -18.02
N PRO A 26 7.43 -2.16 -17.05
CA PRO A 26 6.07 -2.56 -17.35
C PRO A 26 5.27 -1.34 -17.84
N ALA A 27 4.37 -1.57 -18.81
CA ALA A 27 3.55 -0.51 -19.39
C ALA A 27 2.75 0.23 -18.30
N PRO A 28 2.61 1.57 -18.40
CA PRO A 28 1.84 2.36 -17.44
C PRO A 28 0.42 1.85 -17.25
N LEU A 29 -0.11 2.06 -16.05
CA LEU A 29 -1.49 1.69 -15.72
C LEU A 29 -2.47 2.65 -16.42
N PRO A 30 -3.44 2.18 -17.23
CA PRO A 30 -4.46 3.03 -17.82
C PRO A 30 -5.22 3.82 -16.75
N ALA A 31 -5.60 5.07 -17.04
CA ALA A 31 -6.23 5.96 -16.06
C ALA A 31 -7.49 5.36 -15.39
N ALA A 32 -8.34 4.68 -16.15
CA ALA A 32 -9.53 4.01 -15.62
C ALA A 32 -9.18 2.81 -14.72
N GLU A 33 -8.14 2.04 -15.06
CA GLU A 33 -7.65 0.94 -14.23
C GLU A 33 -7.02 1.46 -12.94
N LEU A 34 -6.26 2.57 -13.02
CA LEU A 34 -5.70 3.25 -11.86
C LEU A 34 -6.79 3.77 -10.93
N ALA A 35 -7.78 4.49 -11.45
CA ALA A 35 -8.90 4.99 -10.65
C ALA A 35 -9.71 3.85 -10.01
N GLY A 36 -9.94 2.75 -10.74
CA GLY A 36 -10.60 1.56 -10.20
C GLY A 36 -9.80 0.94 -9.05
N PHE A 37 -8.48 0.79 -9.23
CA PHE A 37 -7.58 0.29 -8.20
C PHE A 37 -7.57 1.18 -6.94
N LEU A 38 -7.44 2.49 -7.09
CA LEU A 38 -7.45 3.42 -5.95
C LEU A 38 -8.78 3.41 -5.21
N ASN A 39 -9.90 3.25 -5.92
CA ASN A 39 -11.21 3.10 -5.30
C ASN A 39 -11.35 1.79 -4.51
N VAL A 40 -10.79 0.70 -5.02
CA VAL A 40 -10.73 -0.59 -4.30
C VAL A 40 -9.93 -0.47 -3.00
N LEU A 41 -8.80 0.24 -3.03
CA LEU A 41 -8.05 0.56 -1.80
C LEU A 41 -8.88 1.44 -0.87
N LEU A 42 -9.48 2.52 -1.38
CA LEU A 42 -10.27 3.47 -0.59
C LEU A 42 -11.42 2.79 0.17
N GLU A 43 -12.14 1.88 -0.50
CA GLU A 43 -13.21 1.09 0.11
C GLU A 43 -12.69 0.15 1.22
N SER A 44 -11.47 -0.36 1.04
CA SER A 44 -10.80 -1.26 1.98
C SER A 44 -10.34 -0.51 3.24
N GLU A 45 -9.63 0.60 3.08
CA GLU A 45 -9.19 1.47 4.19
C GLU A 45 -10.38 1.99 4.99
N ARG A 46 -11.44 2.42 4.31
CA ARG A 46 -12.67 2.87 4.98
C ARG A 46 -13.31 1.75 5.80
N ALA A 47 -13.34 0.54 5.25
CA ALA A 47 -13.85 -0.61 5.98
C ALA A 47 -12.96 -0.91 7.20
N GLY A 48 -11.63 -0.94 7.03
CA GLY A 48 -10.65 -1.13 8.09
C GLY A 48 -10.80 -0.14 9.24
N ALA A 49 -10.81 1.16 8.92
CA ALA A 49 -10.99 2.24 9.90
C ALA A 49 -12.29 2.07 10.71
N ARG A 50 -13.41 1.70 10.06
CA ARG A 50 -14.69 1.49 10.74
C ARG A 50 -14.69 0.24 11.62
N VAL A 51 -14.10 -0.86 11.15
CA VAL A 51 -13.94 -2.09 11.94
C VAL A 51 -13.11 -1.81 13.18
N LEU A 52 -11.95 -1.16 13.02
CA LEU A 52 -11.04 -0.88 14.12
C LEU A 52 -11.63 0.12 15.11
N ALA A 53 -12.36 1.14 14.66
CA ALA A 53 -13.06 2.05 15.57
C ALA A 53 -14.05 1.30 16.49
N ARG A 54 -14.73 0.29 15.96
CA ARG A 54 -15.62 -0.57 16.75
C ARG A 54 -14.82 -1.46 17.71
N TRP A 55 -13.79 -2.13 17.22
CA TRP A 55 -12.97 -3.03 18.03
C TRP A 55 -12.20 -2.31 19.14
N CYS A 56 -11.75 -1.07 18.94
CA CYS A 56 -11.16 -0.25 20.00
C CYS A 56 -12.08 -0.11 21.22
N HIS A 57 -13.40 -0.05 21.01
CA HIS A 57 -14.38 0.06 22.10
C HIS A 57 -14.70 -1.30 22.73
N GLU A 58 -14.59 -2.39 21.97
CA GLU A 58 -14.88 -3.75 22.43
C GLU A 58 -13.70 -4.45 23.09
N ALA A 59 -12.46 -4.00 22.82
CA ALA A 59 -11.25 -4.65 23.28
C ALA A 59 -11.17 -4.67 24.81
N GLY A 60 -11.24 -5.87 25.38
CA GLY A 60 -11.00 -6.16 26.79
C GLY A 60 -9.64 -6.86 27.00
N PRO A 61 -9.34 -7.29 28.25
CA PRO A 61 -8.11 -7.99 28.58
C PRO A 61 -7.87 -9.29 27.80
N ASP A 62 -8.93 -9.90 27.26
CA ASP A 62 -8.91 -11.14 26.48
C ASP A 62 -8.65 -10.92 24.99
N ALA A 63 -8.54 -9.68 24.53
CA ALA A 63 -8.41 -9.36 23.10
C ALA A 63 -7.07 -9.79 22.48
N GLY A 64 -6.04 -10.02 23.30
CA GLY A 64 -4.69 -10.35 22.82
C GLY A 64 -3.97 -9.20 22.11
N VAL A 65 -4.57 -8.01 22.07
CA VAL A 65 -4.01 -6.78 21.50
C VAL A 65 -4.41 -5.59 22.35
N GLY A 66 -3.53 -4.59 22.46
CA GLY A 66 -3.84 -3.35 23.18
C GLY A 66 -4.80 -2.45 22.41
N ALA A 67 -5.66 -1.72 23.13
CA ALA A 67 -6.55 -0.73 22.54
C ALA A 67 -5.78 0.38 21.79
N ASP A 68 -4.60 0.76 22.29
CA ASP A 68 -3.71 1.75 21.66
C ASP A 68 -3.16 1.24 20.33
N THR A 69 -2.82 -0.04 20.23
CA THR A 69 -2.38 -0.66 18.97
C THR A 69 -3.52 -0.65 17.94
N LEU A 70 -4.73 -1.04 18.33
CA LEU A 70 -5.89 -0.96 17.45
C LEU A 70 -6.20 0.47 17.01
N ALA A 71 -6.03 1.45 17.91
CA ALA A 71 -6.23 2.86 17.61
C ALA A 71 -5.17 3.39 16.63
N ALA A 72 -3.91 3.01 16.80
CA ALA A 72 -2.83 3.38 15.88
C ALA A 72 -3.11 2.85 14.46
N VAL A 73 -3.49 1.58 14.33
CA VAL A 73 -3.86 1.01 13.01
C VAL A 73 -5.08 1.74 12.46
N ARG A 74 -6.12 2.01 13.26
CA ARG A 74 -7.31 2.76 12.83
C ARG A 74 -6.95 4.12 12.23
N ASP A 75 -6.05 4.84 12.88
CA ASP A 75 -5.66 6.19 12.48
C ASP A 75 -4.85 6.16 11.18
N ASP A 76 -4.04 5.13 10.97
CA ASP A 76 -3.41 4.85 9.68
C ASP A 76 -4.45 4.60 8.57
N GLU A 77 -5.42 3.70 8.77
CA GLU A 77 -6.49 3.44 7.78
C GLU A 77 -7.28 4.71 7.44
N ALA A 78 -7.60 5.53 8.45
CA ALA A 78 -8.32 6.78 8.26
C ALA A 78 -7.49 7.80 7.44
N ARG A 79 -6.18 7.89 7.73
CA ARG A 79 -5.23 8.72 6.97
C ARG A 79 -5.15 8.26 5.51
N TYR A 80 -5.10 6.96 5.25
CA TYR A 80 -5.06 6.43 3.89
C TYR A 80 -6.38 6.63 3.14
N CYS A 81 -7.51 6.44 3.81
CA CYS A 81 -8.81 6.78 3.24
C CYS A 81 -8.87 8.25 2.79
N ALA A 82 -8.36 9.19 3.60
CA ALA A 82 -8.32 10.61 3.24
C ALA A 82 -7.38 10.88 2.04
N GLY A 83 -6.15 10.36 2.10
CA GLY A 83 -5.16 10.56 1.02
C GLY A 83 -5.61 9.96 -0.32
N LEU A 84 -6.20 8.76 -0.31
CA LEU A 84 -6.75 8.13 -1.52
C LEU A 84 -7.88 8.98 -2.13
N THR A 85 -8.75 9.55 -1.31
CA THR A 85 -9.81 10.46 -1.77
C THR A 85 -9.22 11.69 -2.46
N GLU A 86 -8.18 12.29 -1.89
CA GLU A 86 -7.49 13.44 -2.48
C GLU A 86 -6.83 13.08 -3.81
N HIS A 87 -6.13 11.94 -3.88
CA HIS A 87 -5.50 11.46 -5.10
C HIS A 87 -6.51 11.15 -6.21
N LEU A 88 -7.64 10.50 -5.89
CA LEU A 88 -8.72 10.25 -6.84
C LEU A 88 -9.29 11.56 -7.40
N THR A 89 -9.55 12.52 -6.52
CA THR A 89 -10.05 13.85 -6.90
C THR A 89 -9.05 14.57 -7.82
N ARG A 90 -7.75 14.52 -7.50
CA ARG A 90 -6.68 15.11 -8.32
C ARG A 90 -6.57 14.47 -9.71
N LEU A 91 -6.88 13.19 -9.83
CA LEU A 91 -6.93 12.45 -11.10
C LEU A 91 -8.23 12.71 -11.89
N GLY A 92 -9.18 13.47 -11.34
CA GLY A 92 -10.50 13.71 -11.95
C GLY A 92 -11.43 12.50 -11.88
N ALA A 93 -11.15 11.53 -11.00
CA ALA A 93 -11.98 10.37 -10.75
C ALA A 93 -12.89 10.58 -9.53
N GLU A 94 -14.09 9.99 -9.56
CA GLU A 94 -15.02 10.04 -8.43
C GLU A 94 -14.58 9.08 -7.31
N PRO A 95 -14.38 9.55 -6.07
CA PRO A 95 -14.11 8.68 -4.93
C PRO A 95 -15.35 7.85 -4.55
N SER A 96 -15.17 6.54 -4.46
CA SER A 96 -16.23 5.62 -4.03
C SER A 96 -16.58 5.86 -2.56
N HIS A 97 -17.88 5.90 -2.26
CA HIS A 97 -18.44 5.96 -0.91
C HIS A 97 -18.81 4.58 -0.33
N VAL A 98 -18.59 3.51 -1.09
CA VAL A 98 -18.92 2.16 -0.65
C VAL A 98 -18.06 1.79 0.57
N THR A 99 -18.67 1.08 1.53
CA THR A 99 -17.92 0.37 2.55
C THR A 99 -17.89 -1.10 2.15
N GLY A 100 -16.70 -1.62 1.86
CA GLY A 100 -16.56 -2.94 1.26
C GLY A 100 -17.06 -4.09 2.14
N ARG A 101 -17.24 -5.26 1.51
CA ARG A 101 -17.63 -6.54 2.15
C ARG A 101 -16.75 -6.95 3.34
N PHE A 102 -15.55 -6.38 3.44
CA PHE A 102 -14.65 -6.55 4.57
C PHE A 102 -15.31 -6.19 5.90
N TYR A 103 -16.04 -5.05 5.95
CA TYR A 103 -16.71 -4.60 7.17
C TYR A 103 -17.74 -5.62 7.65
N ASP A 104 -18.67 -6.01 6.76
CA ASP A 104 -19.72 -6.96 7.10
C ASP A 104 -19.13 -8.28 7.61
N LYS A 105 -18.09 -8.79 6.93
CA LYS A 105 -17.43 -10.02 7.33
C LYS A 105 -16.73 -9.88 8.68
N ALA A 106 -16.00 -8.79 8.92
CA ALA A 106 -15.30 -8.54 10.18
C ALA A 106 -16.26 -8.54 11.38
N MET A 107 -17.43 -7.93 11.22
CA MET A 107 -18.44 -7.82 12.29
C MET A 107 -19.11 -9.16 12.64
N THR A 108 -19.02 -10.17 11.77
CA THR A 108 -19.54 -11.52 12.06
C THR A 108 -18.59 -12.38 12.88
N ILE A 109 -17.33 -11.95 13.04
CA ILE A 109 -16.30 -12.74 13.74
C ILE A 109 -16.38 -12.44 15.24
N ALA A 110 -16.73 -13.45 16.03
CA ALA A 110 -16.87 -13.31 17.48
C ALA A 110 -15.53 -13.33 18.22
N ALA A 111 -14.65 -14.29 17.91
CA ALA A 111 -13.42 -14.52 18.66
C ALA A 111 -12.30 -13.56 18.27
N TRP A 112 -11.62 -12.98 19.26
CA TRP A 112 -10.51 -12.05 19.05
C TRP A 112 -9.36 -12.61 18.20
N PRO A 113 -8.86 -13.84 18.43
CA PRO A 113 -7.82 -14.41 17.56
C PRO A 113 -8.24 -14.51 16.09
N ASP A 114 -9.53 -14.75 15.83
CA ASP A 114 -10.06 -14.79 14.47
C ASP A 114 -10.19 -13.38 13.87
N ARG A 115 -10.55 -12.38 14.67
CA ARG A 115 -10.60 -10.96 14.26
C ARG A 115 -9.23 -10.47 13.83
N LEU A 116 -8.20 -10.71 14.65
CA LEU A 116 -6.83 -10.28 14.37
C LEU A 116 -6.25 -10.97 13.13
N ARG A 117 -6.45 -12.29 12.99
CA ARG A 117 -6.08 -13.01 11.75
C ARG A 117 -6.83 -12.52 10.52
N PHE A 118 -8.09 -12.10 10.67
CA PHE A 118 -8.85 -11.55 9.56
C PHE A 118 -8.33 -10.17 9.15
N LEU A 119 -8.00 -9.32 10.12
CA LEU A 119 -7.36 -8.03 9.90
C LEU A 119 -6.00 -8.21 9.21
N ASP A 120 -5.15 -9.08 9.72
CA ASP A 120 -3.82 -9.40 9.16
C ASP A 120 -3.90 -9.85 7.70
N LYS A 121 -4.89 -10.69 7.36
CA LYS A 121 -5.14 -11.07 5.96
C LYS A 121 -5.57 -9.89 5.08
N GLY A 122 -6.38 -8.97 5.62
CA GLY A 122 -6.76 -7.73 4.95
C GLY A 122 -5.54 -6.87 4.66
N GLN A 123 -4.69 -6.67 5.68
CA GLN A 123 -3.46 -5.89 5.56
C GLN A 123 -2.50 -6.49 4.52
N SER A 124 -2.33 -7.82 4.55
CA SER A 124 -1.48 -8.56 3.60
C SER A 124 -1.99 -8.43 2.18
N TRP A 125 -3.32 -8.43 2.00
CA TRP A 125 -3.93 -8.26 0.70
C TRP A 125 -3.67 -6.85 0.16
N VAL A 126 -3.92 -5.79 0.94
CA VAL A 126 -3.64 -4.40 0.53
C VAL A 126 -2.17 -4.23 0.13
N ALA A 127 -1.24 -4.68 0.98
CA ALA A 127 0.19 -4.62 0.70
C ALA A 127 0.56 -5.34 -0.62
N ARG A 128 -0.05 -6.49 -0.89
CA ARG A 128 0.17 -7.22 -2.14
C ARG A 128 -0.38 -6.46 -3.35
N GLU A 129 -1.59 -5.93 -3.28
CA GLU A 129 -2.19 -5.19 -4.40
C GLU A 129 -1.38 -3.93 -4.73
N ILE A 130 -0.90 -3.20 -3.71
CA ILE A 130 -0.02 -2.05 -3.92
C ILE A 130 1.28 -2.49 -4.59
N ARG A 131 1.96 -3.51 -4.07
CA ARG A 131 3.22 -4.01 -4.62
C ARG A 131 3.10 -4.42 -6.10
N ASP A 132 1.97 -5.00 -6.49
CA ASP A 132 1.70 -5.40 -7.87
C ASP A 132 1.56 -4.19 -8.82
N LYS A 133 0.87 -3.13 -8.39
CA LYS A 133 0.57 -1.97 -9.25
C LYS A 133 1.66 -0.89 -9.23
N LEU A 134 2.42 -0.77 -8.15
CA LEU A 134 3.39 0.31 -7.93
C LEU A 134 4.39 0.49 -9.10
N PRO A 135 4.93 -0.56 -9.74
CA PRO A 135 5.85 -0.41 -10.87
C PRO A 135 5.25 0.27 -12.10
N ARG A 136 3.92 0.24 -12.25
CA ARG A 136 3.16 0.76 -13.40
C ARG A 136 2.59 2.17 -13.16
N ILE A 137 2.84 2.77 -12.00
CA ILE A 137 2.36 4.11 -11.64
C ILE A 137 3.45 5.13 -11.96
N GLU A 138 3.15 6.07 -12.86
CA GLU A 138 4.07 7.13 -13.29
C GLU A 138 4.03 8.37 -12.39
N ASP A 139 2.88 8.62 -11.76
CA ASP A 139 2.69 9.77 -10.87
C ASP A 139 3.54 9.61 -9.60
N THR A 140 4.62 10.38 -9.51
CA THR A 140 5.59 10.29 -8.41
C THR A 140 4.98 10.57 -7.04
N ALA A 141 4.03 11.50 -6.94
CA ALA A 141 3.39 11.83 -5.66
C ALA A 141 2.49 10.69 -5.18
N LEU A 142 1.68 10.13 -6.09
CA LEU A 142 0.86 8.95 -5.80
C LEU A 142 1.73 7.75 -5.47
N LYS A 143 2.82 7.55 -6.20
CA LYS A 143 3.76 6.45 -5.96
C LYS A 143 4.39 6.55 -4.57
N ALA A 144 4.82 7.73 -4.14
CA ALA A 144 5.36 7.96 -2.81
C ALA A 144 4.31 7.70 -1.71
N PHE A 145 3.08 8.18 -1.92
CA PHE A 145 1.96 7.92 -1.01
C PHE A 145 1.67 6.41 -0.85
N LEU A 146 1.57 5.68 -1.97
CA LEU A 146 1.31 4.23 -1.95
C LEU A 146 2.49 3.43 -1.38
N GLN A 147 3.73 3.89 -1.58
CA GLN A 147 4.90 3.26 -0.98
C GLN A 147 4.88 3.37 0.55
N GLU A 148 4.55 4.55 1.09
CA GLU A 148 4.41 4.72 2.55
C GLU A 148 3.26 3.87 3.10
N MET A 149 2.14 3.82 2.39
CA MET A 149 1.00 2.96 2.70
C MET A 149 1.36 1.47 2.74
N LEU A 150 2.14 1.01 1.76
CA LEU A 150 2.66 -0.36 1.71
C LEU A 150 3.52 -0.68 2.94
N GLU A 151 4.48 0.19 3.26
CA GLU A 151 5.38 0.00 4.39
C GLU A 151 4.64 -0.05 5.73
N ARG A 152 3.62 0.78 5.91
CA ARG A 152 2.78 0.74 7.12
C ARG A 152 1.96 -0.52 7.23
N HIS A 153 1.33 -0.96 6.15
CA HIS A 153 0.61 -2.23 6.14
C HIS A 153 1.54 -3.40 6.50
N GLU A 154 2.74 -3.44 5.93
CA GLU A 154 3.75 -4.46 6.27
C GLU A 154 4.22 -4.40 7.73
N HIS A 155 4.26 -3.21 8.33
CA HIS A 155 4.58 -3.04 9.75
C HIS A 155 3.43 -3.53 10.65
N ASN A 156 2.19 -3.17 10.33
CA ASN A 156 1.01 -3.51 11.12
C ASN A 156 0.74 -5.03 11.16
N LEU A 157 1.11 -5.77 10.11
CA LEU A 157 1.14 -7.25 10.12
C LEU A 157 1.93 -7.81 11.30
N LYS A 158 3.09 -7.22 11.60
CA LYS A 158 3.96 -7.67 12.70
C LYS A 158 3.36 -7.39 14.07
N LEU A 159 2.48 -6.39 14.18
CA LEU A 159 1.78 -6.06 15.42
C LEU A 159 0.58 -6.98 15.68
N CYS A 160 -0.01 -7.56 14.62
CA CYS A 160 -1.15 -8.47 14.72
C CYS A 160 -0.76 -9.94 14.86
N ALA A 161 0.49 -10.30 14.52
CA ALA A 161 1.06 -11.62 14.72
C ALA A 161 1.44 -11.83 16.19
N VAL A 162 0.52 -12.37 16.98
CA VAL A 162 0.74 -12.86 18.36
C VAL A 162 0.70 -14.38 18.38
#